data_AF-A0A9W7ENE6-F1
#
_entry.id   AF-A0A9W7ENE6-F1
#
_cell.length_a   1.000
_cell.length_b   1.000
_cell.length_c   1.000
_cell.angle_alpha   90.00
_cell.angle_beta   90.00
_cell.angle_gamma   90.00
#
_symmetry.space_group_name_H-M   'P 1'
#
loop_
_entity.id
_entity.type
_entity.pdbx_description
1 polymer ?
#
loop_
_entity_poly.entity_id
_entity_poly.type
_entity_poly.pdbx_seq_one_letter_code
_entity_poly.pdbx_strand_id
1 'polypeptide(L)' 'MDVFLVHPSYSSQIEEELKAWLNERLVELLEEQPEWFNDTVKAKIPDDFVADPAMLLRIRGVDIEKNS' A
#
# COMPACT_ATOMS: atom_id res chain seq x y z
N MET A 1 -5.56 3.72 -35.30
CA MET A 1 -4.13 3.64 -34.93
C MET A 1 -4.04 4.38 -33.62
N ASP A 2 -4.21 3.66 -32.51
CA ASP A 2 -4.30 4.24 -31.17
C ASP A 2 -2.91 4.67 -30.70
N VAL A 3 -2.69 5.98 -30.64
CA VAL A 3 -1.44 6.62 -30.18
C VAL A 3 -1.47 6.80 -28.65
N PHE A 4 -1.82 5.74 -27.95
CA PHE A 4 -1.60 5.64 -26.50
C PHE A 4 -1.07 4.24 -26.21
N LEU A 5 0.09 3.94 -26.78
CA LEU A 5 0.97 2.90 -26.24
C LEU A 5 1.34 3.38 -24.84
N VAL A 6 0.60 2.92 -23.84
CA VAL A 6 1.01 2.97 -22.43
C VAL A 6 2.45 2.46 -22.43
N HIS A 7 3.42 3.36 -22.24
CA HIS A 7 4.83 2.97 -22.21
C HIS A 7 5.00 2.09 -20.98
N PRO A 8 5.14 0.75 -21.14
CA PRO A 8 5.10 -0.17 -19.99
C PRO A 8 6.26 0.08 -19.04
N SER A 9 7.37 0.63 -19.58
CA SER A 9 8.58 0.95 -18.83
C SER A 9 8.36 1.97 -17.72
N TYR A 10 7.53 3.00 -17.96
CA TYR A 10 7.30 4.03 -16.94
C TYR A 10 6.34 3.54 -15.87
N SER A 11 5.30 2.79 -16.24
CA SER A 11 4.37 2.23 -15.26
C SER A 11 5.05 1.26 -14.29
N SER A 12 5.95 0.39 -14.79
CA SER A 12 6.66 -0.56 -13.94
C SER A 12 7.66 0.11 -13.00
N GLN A 13 8.38 1.14 -13.47
CA GLN A 13 9.32 1.87 -12.61
C GLN A 13 8.59 2.66 -11.50
N ILE A 14 7.48 3.32 -11.85
CA ILE A 14 6.65 4.05 -10.87
C ILE A 14 6.07 3.09 -9.83
N GLU A 15 5.70 1.87 -10.24
CA GLU A 15 5.18 0.84 -9.35
C GLU A 15 6.23 0.41 -8.31
N GLU A 16 7.47 0.14 -8.72
CA GLU A 16 8.55 -0.23 -7.81
C GLU A 16 8.91 0.89 -6.84
N GLU A 17 9.00 2.13 -7.32
CA GLU A 17 9.26 3.30 -6.48
C GLU A 17 8.13 3.55 -5.47
N LEU A 18 6.86 3.36 -5.89
CA LEU A 18 5.71 3.49 -5.02
C LEU A 18 5.66 2.40 -3.95
N LYS A 19 6.00 1.15 -4.32
CA LYS A 19 6.14 0.04 -3.38
C LYS A 19 7.20 0.35 -2.33
N ALA A 20 8.38 0.80 -2.74
CA ALA A 20 9.45 1.17 -1.82
C ALA A 20 9.02 2.30 -0.87
N TRP A 21 8.48 3.39 -1.41
CA TRP A 21 8.00 4.54 -0.63
C TRP A 21 6.91 4.15 0.37
N LEU A 22 5.95 3.33 -0.06
CA LEU A 22 4.88 2.88 0.81
C LEU A 22 5.45 2.09 1.98
N ASN A 23 6.31 1.09 1.74
CA ASN A 23 6.87 0.27 2.81
C ASN A 23 7.73 1.08 3.80
N GLU A 24 8.46 2.10 3.34
CA GLU A 24 9.24 2.98 4.20
C GLU A 24 8.34 3.87 5.10
N ARG A 25 7.24 4.37 4.55
CA ARG A 25 6.35 5.31 5.25
C ARG A 25 5.19 4.65 5.98
N LEU A 26 4.91 3.38 5.71
CA LEU A 26 3.71 2.71 6.22
C LEU A 26 3.67 2.66 7.74
N VAL A 27 4.82 2.51 8.39
CA VAL A 27 4.93 2.52 9.85
C VAL A 27 4.49 3.88 10.40
N GLU A 28 5.04 4.96 9.86
CA GLU A 28 4.69 6.34 10.25
C GLU A 28 3.21 6.63 9.96
N LEU A 29 2.70 6.23 8.80
CA LEU A 29 1.29 6.44 8.42
C LEU A 29 0.31 5.71 9.35
N LEU A 30 0.66 4.52 9.82
CA LEU A 30 -0.16 3.75 10.78
C LEU A 30 -0.11 4.33 12.20
N GLU A 31 0.98 5.01 12.56
CA GLU A 31 1.14 5.68 13.86
C GLU A 31 0.47 7.06 13.88
N GLU A 32 0.74 7.89 12.88
CA GLU A 32 0.20 9.25 12.77
C GLU A 32 -1.29 9.25 12.41
N GLN A 33 -1.76 8.23 11.71
CA GLN A 33 -3.14 8.12 11.18
C GLN A 33 -3.67 9.44 10.59
N PRO A 34 -2.99 9.98 9.56
CA PRO A 34 -3.43 11.23 8.97
C PRO A 34 -4.85 11.07 8.38
N GLU A 35 -5.63 12.15 8.39
CA GLU A 35 -7.07 12.13 8.03
C GLU A 35 -7.35 11.52 6.64
N TRP A 36 -6.42 11.71 5.70
CA TRP A 36 -6.52 11.15 4.36
C TRP A 36 -6.22 9.63 4.32
N PHE A 37 -5.48 9.08 5.28
CA PHE A 37 -5.13 7.66 5.38
C PHE A 37 -6.20 6.86 6.14
N ASN A 38 -7.44 7.02 5.70
CA ASN A 38 -8.60 6.31 6.23
C ASN A 38 -8.80 4.95 5.55
N ASP A 39 -9.79 4.20 6.00
CA ASP A 39 -10.05 2.83 5.56
C ASP A 39 -10.35 2.73 4.06
N THR A 40 -10.89 3.78 3.44
CA THR A 40 -11.12 3.82 1.99
C THR A 40 -9.80 3.84 1.22
N VAL A 41 -8.79 4.56 1.72
CA VAL A 41 -7.46 4.58 1.11
C VAL A 41 -6.72 3.28 1.40
N LYS A 42 -6.78 2.79 2.64
CA LYS A 42 -6.19 1.50 3.03
C LYS A 42 -6.69 0.35 2.16
N ALA A 43 -7.99 0.30 1.86
CA ALA A 43 -8.60 -0.73 1.02
C ALA A 43 -8.18 -0.68 -0.46
N LYS A 44 -7.65 0.46 -0.93
CA LYS A 44 -7.14 0.62 -2.30
C LYS A 44 -5.70 0.16 -2.47
N ILE A 45 -4.95 -0.01 -1.39
CA ILE A 45 -3.58 -0.50 -1.43
C ILE A 45 -3.62 -1.98 -1.81
N PRO A 46 -2.97 -2.41 -2.90
CA PRO A 46 -2.90 -3.83 -3.25
C PRO A 46 -2.08 -4.62 -2.22
N ASP A 47 -2.43 -5.89 -1.99
CA ASP A 47 -1.73 -6.71 -0.99
C ASP A 47 -0.25 -6.95 -1.36
N ASP A 48 0.08 -7.01 -2.65
CA ASP A 48 1.45 -7.20 -3.17
C ASP A 48 2.32 -5.94 -3.04
N PHE A 49 1.76 -4.81 -2.60
CA PHE A 49 2.52 -3.59 -2.36
C PHE A 49 3.14 -3.52 -0.98
N VAL A 50 2.72 -4.37 -0.05
CA VAL A 50 3.20 -4.37 1.32
C VAL A 50 3.97 -5.64 1.57
N ALA A 51 5.27 -5.51 1.83
CA ALA A 51 6.17 -6.64 1.99
C ALA A 51 5.97 -7.39 3.32
N ASP A 52 5.49 -6.69 4.36
CA ASP A 52 5.28 -7.25 5.68
C ASP A 52 3.82 -7.71 5.87
N PRO A 53 3.57 -9.03 6.04
CA PRO A 53 2.24 -9.56 6.33
C PRO A 53 1.60 -8.97 7.59
N ALA A 54 2.38 -8.62 8.62
CA ALA A 54 1.86 -8.00 9.83
C ALA A 54 1.33 -6.58 9.55
N MET A 55 2.02 -5.82 8.69
CA MET A 55 1.55 -4.50 8.27
C MET A 55 0.30 -4.59 7.40
N LEU A 56 0.21 -5.60 6.52
CA LEU A 56 -1.01 -5.88 5.76
C LEU A 56 -2.21 -6.10 6.68
N LEU A 57 -2.07 -6.93 7.71
CA LEU A 57 -3.13 -7.18 8.69
C LEU A 57 -3.56 -5.89 9.40
N ARG A 58 -2.61 -5.04 9.78
CA ARG A 58 -2.87 -3.74 10.41
C ARG A 58 -3.62 -2.78 9.47
N ILE A 59 -3.22 -2.69 8.20
CA ILE A 59 -3.92 -1.86 7.20
C ILE A 59 -5.35 -2.36 6.97
N ARG A 60 -5.56 -3.68 7.01
CA ARG A 60 -6.87 -4.31 6.82
C ARG A 60 -7.77 -4.24 8.07
N GLY A 61 -7.28 -3.68 9.17
CA GLY A 61 -8.02 -3.63 10.43
C GLY A 61 -8.32 -5.03 10.98
N VAL A 62 -7.51 -6.03 10.60
CA VAL A 62 -7.57 -7.34 11.24
C VAL A 62 -6.88 -7.20 12.58
N ASP A 63 -7.67 -7.00 13.63
CA ASP A 63 -7.20 -7.21 14.99
C ASP A 63 -6.70 -8.65 15.06
N ILE A 64 -5.39 -8.83 15.30
CA ILE A 64 -4.88 -10.10 15.79
C ILE A 64 -5.37 -10.19 17.23
N GLU A 65 -6.67 -10.43 17.41
CA GLU A 65 -7.19 -10.91 18.67
C GLU A 65 -6.38 -12.15 19.00
N LYS A 66 -5.58 -12.02 20.06
CA LYS A 66 -4.91 -13.13 20.72
C LYS A 66 -5.95 -14.20 21.02
N ASN A 67 -6.16 -15.13 20.10
CA ASN A 67 -6.96 -16.28 20.37
C ASN A 67 -6.09 -17.29 21.13
N SER A 68 -6.26 -17.24 22.46
CA SER A 68 -5.80 -18.19 23.49
C SER A 68 -4.32 -18.19 23.89
#